data_AF-A0A662VD57-F1
#
_entry.id   AF-A0A662VD57-F1
#
_cell.length_a   1.000
_cell.length_b   1.000
_cell.length_c   1.000
_cell.angle_alpha   90.00
_cell.angle_beta   90.00
_cell.angle_gamma   90.00
#
_symmetry.space_group_name_H-M   'P 1'
#
loop_
_entity.id
_entity.type
_entity.pdbx_description
1 polymer ?
#
loop_
_entity_poly.entity_id
_entity_poly.type
_entity_poly.pdbx_seq_one_letter_code
_entity_poly.pdbx_strand_id
1 'polypeptide(L)'
;MTKDKGISACAIIMMPNPENIERGFKRLLNYALENKVTKLVIFLYAPWSYAEWIPSMREGISQNLHITLIINSYSDKTLVIKNAERCEYSKLIVVTSGESMESIRIKHKNVEVLEIE
;
A
#
# COMPACT_ATOMS: atom_id res chain seq x y z
N MET A 1 7.09 -23.94 20.51
CA MET A 1 7.13 -23.39 19.14
C MET A 1 6.22 -22.17 19.09
N THR A 2 6.78 -20.97 19.17
CA THR A 2 6.03 -19.74 18.90
C THR A 2 5.74 -19.71 17.40
N LYS A 3 4.47 -19.90 17.00
CA LYS A 3 4.03 -19.53 15.65
C LYS A 3 4.46 -18.08 15.46
N ASP A 4 5.30 -17.81 14.48
CA ASP A 4 5.71 -16.45 14.10
C ASP A 4 4.44 -15.61 14.02
N LYS A 5 4.26 -14.70 14.98
CA LYS A 5 3.18 -13.71 14.94
C LYS A 5 3.60 -12.72 13.88
N GLY A 6 3.29 -13.04 12.62
CA GLY A 6 3.63 -12.19 11.50
C GLY A 6 3.14 -10.76 11.71
N ILE A 7 3.88 -9.80 11.14
CA ILE A 7 3.61 -8.38 11.36
C ILE A 7 2.38 -7.99 10.53
N SER A 8 1.47 -7.22 11.12
CA SER A 8 0.37 -6.56 10.41
C SER A 8 0.73 -5.10 10.21
N ALA A 9 0.52 -4.59 9.00
CA ALA A 9 0.82 -3.19 8.66
C ALA A 9 -0.27 -2.59 7.78
N CYS A 10 -0.33 -1.27 7.77
CA CYS A 10 -1.08 -0.52 6.79
C CYS A 10 -0.15 0.04 5.71
N ALA A 11 -0.69 0.19 4.51
CA ALA A 11 0.00 0.83 3.41
C ALA A 11 -0.92 1.82 2.69
N ILE A 12 -0.34 2.93 2.25
CA ILE A 12 -0.91 3.83 1.26
C ILE A 12 -0.19 3.57 -0.05
N ILE A 13 -0.94 3.46 -1.15
CA ILE A 13 -0.38 3.55 -2.50
C ILE A 13 -1.00 4.77 -3.16
N MET A 14 -0.18 5.80 -3.36
CA MET A 14 -0.58 7.04 -4.02
C MET A 14 0.26 7.23 -5.28
N MET A 15 -0.32 6.88 -6.42
CA MET A 15 0.34 6.98 -7.72
C MET A 15 -0.45 7.90 -8.66
N PRO A 16 0.24 8.66 -9.52
CA PRO A 16 -0.43 9.56 -10.47
C PRO A 16 -1.08 8.81 -11.63
N ASN A 17 -0.61 7.61 -11.97
CA ASN A 17 -1.04 6.81 -13.13
C ASN A 17 -1.22 5.32 -12.78
N PRO A 18 -2.11 4.57 -13.46
CA PRO A 18 -2.33 3.14 -13.20
C PRO A 18 -1.09 2.27 -13.41
N GLU A 19 -0.29 2.58 -14.43
CA GLU A 19 0.95 1.85 -14.75
C GLU A 19 1.97 1.90 -13.59
N ASN A 20 1.97 2.99 -12.82
CA ASN A 20 2.84 3.15 -11.65
C ASN A 20 2.34 2.38 -10.43
N ILE A 21 1.04 2.01 -10.39
CA ILE A 21 0.48 1.17 -9.32
C ILE A 21 1.17 -0.19 -9.31
N GLU A 22 1.46 -0.78 -10.48
CA GLU A 22 2.14 -2.07 -10.56
C GLU A 22 3.51 -2.02 -9.90
N ARG A 23 4.32 -1.01 -10.26
CA ARG A 23 5.67 -0.82 -9.70
C ARG A 23 5.62 -0.58 -8.20
N GLY A 24 4.73 0.30 -7.75
CA GLY A 24 4.52 0.58 -6.33
C GLY A 24 4.05 -0.64 -5.54
N PHE A 25 3.11 -1.39 -6.10
CA PHE A 25 2.56 -2.57 -5.46
C PHE A 25 3.58 -3.70 -5.39
N LYS A 26 4.35 -3.96 -6.46
CA LYS A 26 5.49 -4.90 -6.43
C LYS A 26 6.52 -4.49 -5.37
N ARG A 27 6.85 -3.20 -5.28
CA ARG A 27 7.77 -2.69 -4.24
C ARG A 27 7.24 -2.94 -2.84
N LEU A 28 5.95 -2.73 -2.59
CA LEU A 28 5.30 -3.00 -1.31
C LEU A 28 5.30 -4.49 -0.95
N LEU A 29 5.06 -5.38 -1.92
CA LEU A 29 5.05 -6.82 -1.69
C LEU A 29 6.45 -7.36 -1.38
N ASN A 30 7.48 -6.90 -2.10
CA ASN A 30 8.87 -7.25 -1.80
C ASN A 30 9.26 -6.77 -0.40
N TYR A 31 8.90 -5.54 -0.07
CA TYR A 31 9.08 -4.99 1.27
C TYR A 31 8.41 -5.87 2.34
N ALA A 32 7.16 -6.26 2.10
CA ALA A 32 6.39 -7.09 3.02
C ALA A 32 7.06 -8.46 3.25
N LEU A 33 7.58 -9.07 2.19
CA LEU A 33 8.32 -10.33 2.26
C LEU A 33 9.60 -10.18 3.10
N GLU A 34 10.42 -9.18 2.80
CA GLU A 34 11.69 -8.89 3.51
C GLU A 34 11.47 -8.64 5.01
N ASN A 35 10.34 -8.02 5.36
CA ASN A 35 9.98 -7.65 6.73
C ASN A 35 9.02 -8.63 7.42
N LYS A 36 8.76 -9.81 6.81
CA LYS A 36 7.86 -10.84 7.35
C LYS A 36 6.47 -10.30 7.72
N VAL A 37 5.97 -9.36 6.92
CA VAL A 37 4.59 -8.87 7.03
C VAL A 37 3.66 -9.93 6.45
N THR A 38 2.65 -10.32 7.23
CA THR A 38 1.70 -11.39 6.85
C THR A 38 0.29 -10.88 6.61
N LYS A 39 0.03 -9.60 6.95
CA LYS A 39 -1.22 -8.91 6.66
C LYS A 39 -0.95 -7.46 6.27
N LEU A 40 -1.47 -7.05 5.13
CA LEU A 40 -1.49 -5.65 4.67
C LEU A 40 -2.91 -5.17 4.48
N VAL A 41 -3.24 -4.03 5.10
CA VAL A 41 -4.41 -3.23 4.75
C VAL A 41 -3.93 -2.07 3.89
N ILE A 42 -4.33 -2.08 2.63
CA ILE A 42 -3.88 -1.16 1.60
C ILE A 42 -4.98 -0.14 1.33
N PHE A 43 -4.64 1.14 1.44
CA PHE A 43 -5.46 2.28 1.03
C PHE A 43 -4.90 2.81 -0.29
N LEU A 44 -5.57 2.46 -1.38
CA LEU A 44 -5.13 2.77 -2.74
C LEU A 44 -5.84 4.03 -3.24
N TYR A 45 -5.07 5.01 -3.71
CA TYR A 45 -5.61 6.07 -4.55
C TYR A 45 -5.78 5.56 -5.98
N ALA A 46 -7.04 5.41 -6.40
CA ALA A 46 -7.44 4.98 -7.72
C ALA A 46 -8.66 5.80 -8.17
N PRO A 47 -8.46 6.98 -8.80
CA PRO A 47 -9.54 7.75 -9.41
C PRO A 47 -10.17 7.07 -10.62
N TRP A 48 -9.54 6.01 -11.13
CA TRP A 48 -10.01 5.20 -12.26
C TRP A 48 -10.98 4.10 -11.83
N SER A 49 -11.71 3.54 -12.79
CA SER A 49 -12.58 2.39 -12.55
C SER A 49 -11.81 1.15 -12.12
N TYR A 50 -12.48 0.21 -11.45
CA TYR A 50 -11.89 -1.07 -11.04
C TYR A 50 -11.23 -1.82 -12.21
N ALA A 51 -11.86 -1.79 -13.39
CA ALA A 51 -11.37 -2.46 -14.58
C ALA A 51 -10.03 -1.89 -15.09
N GLU A 52 -9.74 -0.62 -14.80
CA GLU A 52 -8.52 0.05 -15.27
C GLU A 52 -7.32 -0.24 -14.38
N TRP A 53 -7.48 -0.27 -13.05
CA TRP A 53 -6.35 -0.43 -12.14
C TRP A 53 -6.10 -1.88 -11.70
N ILE A 54 -7.12 -2.74 -11.65
CA ILE A 54 -6.94 -4.13 -11.18
C ILE A 54 -5.92 -4.93 -11.99
N PRO A 55 -5.79 -4.78 -13.34
CA PRO A 55 -4.78 -5.53 -14.10
C PRO A 55 -3.36 -5.24 -13.61
N SER A 56 -3.07 -3.98 -13.23
CA SER A 56 -1.76 -3.55 -12.70
C SER A 56 -1.41 -4.19 -11.35
N MET A 57 -2.37 -4.74 -10.61
CA MET A 57 -2.11 -5.44 -9.33
C MET A 57 -2.20 -6.97 -9.44
N ARG A 58 -2.74 -7.50 -10.54
CA ARG A 58 -3.08 -8.92 -10.69
C ARG A 58 -1.87 -9.84 -10.51
N GLU A 59 -0.75 -9.52 -11.15
CA GLU A 59 0.45 -10.35 -11.07
C GLU A 59 0.97 -10.42 -9.62
N GLY A 60 1.07 -9.27 -8.95
CA GLY A 60 1.53 -9.18 -7.57
C GLY A 60 0.65 -10.00 -6.61
N ILE A 61 -0.68 -9.91 -6.77
CA ILE A 61 -1.65 -10.70 -5.98
C ILE A 61 -1.43 -12.21 -6.21
N SER A 62 -1.21 -12.61 -7.46
CA SER A 62 -1.07 -14.03 -7.82
C SER A 62 0.22 -14.66 -7.32
N GLN A 63 1.31 -13.89 -7.24
CA GLN A 63 2.63 -14.37 -6.84
C GLN A 63 2.86 -14.34 -5.31
N ASN A 64 2.04 -13.59 -4.55
CA ASN A 64 2.26 -13.36 -3.13
C ASN A 64 1.16 -13.99 -2.26
N LEU A 65 0.97 -15.29 -2.39
CA LEU A 65 -0.06 -16.06 -1.65
C LEU A 65 0.22 -16.23 -0.14
N HIS A 66 1.41 -15.85 0.32
CA HIS A 66 1.83 -15.96 1.71
C HIS A 66 1.34 -14.80 2.60
N ILE A 67 0.75 -13.77 2.01
CA ILE A 67 0.28 -12.56 2.69
C ILE A 67 -1.22 -12.37 2.53
N THR A 68 -1.90 -11.97 3.60
CA THR A 68 -3.30 -11.53 3.52
C THR A 68 -3.35 -10.08 3.06
N LEU A 69 -4.02 -9.83 1.94
CA LEU A 69 -4.20 -8.50 1.37
C LEU A 69 -5.65 -8.04 1.53
N ILE A 70 -5.83 -6.86 2.11
CA ILE A 70 -7.12 -6.15 2.15
C ILE A 70 -6.93 -4.85 1.40
N ILE A 71 -7.53 -4.71 0.22
CA ILE A 71 -7.35 -3.54 -0.65
C ILE A 71 -8.62 -2.70 -0.63
N ASN A 72 -8.49 -1.47 -0.14
CA ASN A 72 -9.54 -0.46 -0.16
C ASN A 72 -9.12 0.65 -1.14
N SER A 73 -9.82 0.76 -2.27
CA SER A 73 -9.56 1.78 -3.28
C SER A 73 -10.47 3.00 -3.12
N TYR A 74 -9.93 4.19 -3.32
CA TYR A 74 -10.66 5.46 -3.25
C TYR A 74 -10.28 6.36 -4.42
N SER A 75 -11.25 7.11 -4.93
CA SER A 75 -11.02 8.14 -5.95
C SER A 75 -10.57 9.49 -5.38
N ASP A 76 -10.56 9.65 -4.05
CA ASP A 76 -10.19 10.88 -3.35
C ASP A 76 -8.95 10.65 -2.45
N LYS A 77 -7.89 11.43 -2.70
CA LYS A 77 -6.63 11.39 -1.93
C LYS A 77 -6.84 11.67 -0.43
N THR A 78 -7.74 12.57 -0.09
CA THR A 78 -8.06 12.91 1.30
C THR A 78 -8.68 11.72 2.04
N LEU A 79 -9.53 10.95 1.37
CA LEU A 79 -10.12 9.73 1.95
C LEU A 79 -9.07 8.64 2.15
N VAL A 80 -8.12 8.50 1.22
CA VAL A 80 -6.98 7.56 1.38
C VAL A 80 -6.20 7.89 2.65
N ILE A 81 -5.76 9.14 2.80
CA ILE A 81 -4.96 9.58 3.95
C ILE A 81 -5.75 9.42 5.26
N LYS A 82 -6.99 9.92 5.31
CA LYS A 82 -7.82 9.88 6.53
C LYS A 82 -8.11 8.46 7.01
N ASN A 83 -8.33 7.51 6.09
CA ASN A 83 -8.56 6.12 6.47
C ASN A 83 -7.27 5.41 6.88
N ALA A 84 -6.15 5.73 6.23
CA ALA A 84 -4.84 5.20 6.61
C ALA A 84 -4.38 5.69 7.99
N GLU A 85 -4.63 6.95 8.34
CA GLU A 85 -4.34 7.51 9.67
C GLU A 85 -5.15 6.83 10.79
N ARG A 86 -6.31 6.26 10.47
CA ARG A 86 -7.17 5.53 11.40
C ARG A 86 -6.83 4.04 11.51
N CYS A 87 -5.82 3.59 10.77
CA CYS A 87 -5.39 2.21 10.85
C CYS A 87 -4.96 1.84 12.27
N GLU A 88 -5.42 0.68 12.74
CA GLU A 88 -5.09 0.15 14.07
C GLU A 88 -3.65 -0.39 14.19
N TYR A 89 -2.97 -0.61 13.06
CA TYR A 89 -1.63 -1.17 13.05
C TYR A 89 -0.56 -0.11 13.30
N SER A 90 0.46 -0.51 14.06
CA SER A 90 1.53 0.38 14.52
C SER A 90 2.48 0.86 13.41
N LYS A 91 2.37 0.35 12.19
CA LYS A 91 3.22 0.69 11.06
C LYS A 91 2.39 1.10 9.85
N LEU A 92 2.72 2.27 9.29
CA LEU A 92 2.14 2.78 8.06
C LEU A 92 3.23 2.94 7.00
N ILE A 93 3.06 2.27 5.88
CA ILE A 93 3.97 2.31 4.73
C ILE A 93 3.35 3.23 3.68
N VAL A 94 4.12 4.14 3.10
CA VAL A 94 3.65 5.07 2.07
C VAL A 94 4.40 4.78 0.79
N VAL A 95 3.69 4.35 -0.24
CA VAL A 95 4.26 4.10 -1.55
C VAL A 95 3.83 5.22 -2.49
N THR A 96 4.79 5.96 -3.03
CA THR A 96 4.55 7.17 -3.82
C THR A 96 5.63 7.36 -4.87
N SER A 97 5.36 8.16 -5.90
CA SER A 97 6.42 8.79 -6.70
C SER A 97 6.86 10.11 -6.06
N GLY A 98 8.08 10.57 -6.37
CA GLY A 98 8.61 11.84 -5.83
C GLY A 98 7.71 13.04 -6.07
N GLU A 99 7.12 13.15 -7.27
CA GLU A 99 6.15 14.21 -7.62
C GLU A 99 4.89 14.20 -6.72
N SER A 100 4.48 13.04 -6.22
CA SER A 100 3.28 12.89 -5.38
C SER A 100 3.58 13.10 -3.89
N MET A 101 4.85 13.05 -3.48
CA MET A 101 5.26 13.12 -2.07
C MET A 101 4.95 14.48 -1.42
N GLU A 102 5.06 15.58 -2.18
CA GLU A 102 4.72 16.93 -1.70
C GLU A 102 3.25 17.06 -1.26
N SER A 103 2.37 16.23 -1.81
CA SER A 103 0.93 16.24 -1.52
C SER A 103 0.53 15.40 -0.31
N ILE A 104 1.46 14.62 0.27
CA ILE A 104 1.16 13.64 1.32
C ILE A 104 1.61 14.17 2.68
N ARG A 105 0.66 14.66 3.48
CA ARG A 105 0.87 14.97 4.89
C ARG A 105 0.14 13.96 5.76
N ILE A 106 0.88 13.04 6.39
CA ILE A 106 0.32 11.96 7.21
C ILE A 106 0.70 12.16 8.66
N LYS A 107 -0.30 12.15 9.55
CA LYS A 107 -0.13 12.19 11.00
C LYS A 107 -0.21 10.75 11.55
N HIS A 108 0.88 10.01 11.41
CA HIS A 108 1.02 8.66 11.97
C HIS A 108 2.38 8.52 12.66
N LYS A 109 2.44 7.80 13.79
CA LYS A 109 3.63 7.78 14.65
C LYS A 109 4.84 7.08 14.02
N ASN A 110 4.59 6.09 13.18
CA ASN A 110 5.61 5.29 12.53
C ASN A 110 5.26 5.18 11.05
N VAL A 111 5.86 6.06 10.25
CA VAL A 111 5.67 6.15 8.80
C VAL A 111 6.97 5.77 8.13
N GLU A 112 6.88 4.85 7.17
CA GLU A 112 7.99 4.48 6.31
C GLU A 112 7.61 4.77 4.86
N VAL A 113 8.48 5.48 4.14
CA VAL A 113 8.21 5.89 2.76
C VAL A 113 9.02 5.02 1.79
N LEU A 114 8.32 4.43 0.83
CA LEU A 114 8.88 3.69 -0.30
C LEU A 114 8.64 4.51 -1.57
N GLU A 115 9.65 5.24 -1.99
CA GLU A 115 9.61 6.00 -3.24
C GLU A 115 9.89 5.06 -4.44
N ILE A 116 9.20 5.30 -5.55
CA ILE A 116 9.51 4.68 -6.84
C ILE A 116 9.95 5.76 -7.84
N GLU A 117 11.01 5.45 -8.60
CA GLU A 117 11.54 6.28 -9.69
C GLU A 117 10.63 6.29 -10.91
#